data_AF-A0A349WXK2-F1
#
_entry.id   AF-A0A349WXK2-F1
#
_cell.length_a   1.000
_cell.length_b   1.000
_cell.length_c   1.000
_cell.angle_alpha   90.00
_cell.angle_beta   90.00
_cell.angle_gamma   90.00
#
_symmetry.space_group_name_H-M   'P 1'
#
loop_
_entity.id
_entity.type
_entity.pdbx_description
1 polymer ?
#
loop_
_entity_poly.entity_id
_entity_poly.type
_entity_poly.pdbx_seq_one_letter_code
_entity_poly.pdbx_strand_id
1 'polypeptide(L)'
;MKQNSKSGFTLVELLVVIAILGILSTIGLVVFSSAQMRGRDAQRKSDLKQISNALEIYYNDYGIYPTSSNGQVAGCPSTTSTVCSWGIGQFTDGKTIYLKTVPKDPASNYKYYYRTVTVGGGANQGFQLYAGLENSQDTSACIGNNCSTHTDLPAGVACGGTVGCNFSITSPNTTATAN
;
A
#
# COMPACT_ATOMS: atom_id res chain seq x y z
N MET A 1 -34.18 -4.80 62.49
CA MET A 1 -33.93 -5.53 61.23
C MET A 1 -33.84 -4.51 60.09
N LYS A 2 -32.66 -4.33 59.49
CA LYS A 2 -32.42 -3.35 58.42
C LYS A 2 -32.92 -3.94 57.09
N GLN A 3 -34.03 -3.42 56.56
CA GLN A 3 -34.53 -3.80 55.23
C GLN A 3 -33.59 -3.21 54.18
N ASN A 4 -32.81 -4.06 53.50
CA ASN A 4 -32.04 -3.67 52.33
C ASN A 4 -33.00 -3.61 51.14
N SER A 5 -33.42 -2.41 50.76
CA SER A 5 -34.13 -2.17 49.50
C SER A 5 -33.21 -2.51 48.33
N LYS A 6 -33.43 -3.68 47.72
CA LYS A 6 -32.81 -4.03 46.44
C LYS A 6 -33.49 -3.21 45.34
N SER A 7 -32.85 -2.14 44.89
CA SER A 7 -33.27 -1.43 43.68
C SER A 7 -33.04 -2.31 42.46
N GLY A 8 -34.12 -2.70 41.78
CA GLY A 8 -34.08 -3.37 40.48
C GLY A 8 -34.26 -2.36 39.35
N PHE A 9 -33.64 -2.63 38.19
CA PHE A 9 -33.88 -1.86 36.96
C PHE A 9 -35.32 -2.04 36.47
N THR A 10 -35.92 -0.96 35.96
CA THR A 10 -37.22 -1.03 35.29
C THR A 10 -37.07 -1.58 33.87
N LEU A 11 -38.12 -2.24 33.37
CA LEU A 11 -38.18 -2.71 31.97
C LEU A 11 -37.99 -1.57 30.97
N VAL A 12 -38.52 -0.39 31.29
CA VAL A 12 -38.42 0.81 30.43
C VAL A 12 -36.98 1.31 30.37
N GLU A 13 -36.24 1.32 31.48
CA GLU A 13 -34.83 1.70 31.49
C GLU A 13 -33.98 0.76 30.62
N LEU A 14 -34.20 -0.55 30.72
CA LEU A 14 -33.48 -1.50 29.87
C LEU A 14 -33.82 -1.30 28.38
N LEU A 15 -35.09 -1.03 28.07
CA LEU A 15 -35.56 -0.82 26.69
C LEU A 15 -34.92 0.44 26.07
N VAL A 16 -34.84 1.54 26.81
CA VAL A 16 -34.20 2.77 26.34
C VAL A 16 -32.71 2.55 26.09
N VAL A 17 -32.02 1.80 26.95
CA VAL A 17 -30.58 1.52 26.78
C VAL A 17 -30.31 0.72 25.50
N ILE A 18 -31.05 -0.37 25.26
CA ILE A 18 -30.85 -1.17 24.04
C ILE A 18 -31.22 -0.39 22.78
N ALA A 19 -32.21 0.52 22.85
CA ALA A 19 -32.57 1.40 21.75
C ALA A 19 -31.41 2.36 21.40
N ILE A 20 -30.79 2.99 22.40
CA ILE A 20 -29.64 3.87 22.21
C ILE A 20 -28.42 3.08 21.69
N LEU A 21 -28.12 1.91 22.26
CA LEU A 21 -27.04 1.03 21.79
C LEU A 21 -27.26 0.59 20.33
N GLY A 22 -28.51 0.29 19.96
CA GLY A 22 -28.89 -0.04 18.59
C GLY A 22 -28.53 1.09 17.62
N ILE A 23 -28.94 2.33 17.92
CA ILE A 23 -28.64 3.49 17.09
C ILE A 23 -27.13 3.72 16.97
N LEU A 24 -26.41 3.73 18.09
CA LEU A 24 -24.96 3.97 18.10
C LEU A 24 -24.18 2.87 17.35
N SER A 25 -24.61 1.62 17.45
CA SER A 25 -23.94 0.50 16.79
C SER A 25 -23.95 0.62 15.25
N THR A 26 -25.07 1.06 14.67
CA THR A 26 -25.21 1.18 13.20
C THR A 26 -24.28 2.24 12.62
N ILE A 27 -24.17 3.41 13.28
CA ILE A 27 -23.26 4.49 12.88
C ILE A 27 -21.80 4.05 13.06
N GLY A 28 -21.51 3.33 14.16
CA GLY A 28 -20.18 2.83 14.47
C GLY A 28 -19.59 1.93 13.38
N LEU A 29 -20.41 1.05 12.78
CA LEU A 29 -19.97 0.12 11.73
C LEU A 29 -19.48 0.84 10.46
N VAL A 30 -20.21 1.88 10.01
CA VAL A 30 -19.84 2.64 8.81
C VAL A 30 -18.53 3.40 9.01
N VAL A 31 -18.38 4.06 10.16
CA VAL A 31 -17.16 4.80 10.50
C VAL A 31 -15.97 3.86 10.63
N PHE A 32 -16.15 2.69 11.26
CA PHE A 32 -15.10 1.69 11.43
C PHE A 32 -14.58 1.17 10.09
N SER A 33 -15.48 0.82 9.16
CA SER A 33 -15.09 0.37 7.81
C SER A 33 -14.24 1.42 7.08
N SER A 34 -14.69 2.69 7.11
CA SER A 34 -13.97 3.81 6.51
C SER A 34 -12.59 4.05 7.16
N ALA A 35 -12.49 3.90 8.49
CA ALA A 35 -11.23 4.01 9.22
C ALA A 35 -10.26 2.88 8.85
N GLN A 36 -10.76 1.65 8.73
CA GLN A 36 -9.94 0.50 8.34
C GLN A 36 -9.38 0.66 6.93
N MET A 37 -10.18 1.19 5.99
CA MET A 37 -9.75 1.53 4.63
C MET A 37 -8.60 2.54 4.65
N ARG A 38 -8.75 3.66 5.36
CA ARG A 38 -7.69 4.67 5.52
C ARG A 38 -6.43 4.09 6.17
N GLY A 39 -6.58 3.17 7.14
CA GLY A 39 -5.46 2.48 7.77
C GLY A 39 -4.67 1.63 6.77
N ARG A 40 -5.36 0.89 5.89
CA ARG A 40 -4.72 0.13 4.80
C ARG A 40 -4.02 1.05 3.80
N ASP A 41 -4.65 2.16 3.42
CA ASP A 41 -4.04 3.13 2.50
C ASP A 41 -2.78 3.78 3.09
N ALA A 42 -2.80 4.13 4.38
CA ALA A 42 -1.61 4.61 5.09
C ALA A 42 -0.49 3.57 5.10
N GLN A 43 -0.82 2.30 5.34
CA GLN A 43 0.12 1.19 5.26
C GLN A 43 0.73 1.06 3.85
N ARG A 44 -0.08 1.12 2.79
CA ARG A 44 0.40 1.07 1.39
C ARG A 44 1.38 2.19 1.08
N LYS A 45 1.08 3.42 1.48
CA LYS A 45 1.99 4.56 1.30
C LYS A 45 3.32 4.35 2.03
N SER A 46 3.26 3.86 3.27
CA SER A 46 4.45 3.54 4.07
C SER A 46 5.29 2.42 3.44
N ASP A 47 4.64 1.36 2.96
CA ASP A 47 5.30 0.21 2.32
C ASP A 47 6.02 0.62 1.04
N LEU A 48 5.37 1.40 0.18
CA LEU A 48 6.02 1.94 -1.02
C LEU A 48 7.21 2.83 -0.67
N LYS A 49 7.13 3.62 0.41
CA LYS A 49 8.25 4.45 0.86
C LYS A 49 9.42 3.60 1.37
N GLN A 50 9.15 2.52 2.11
CA GLN A 50 10.17 1.57 2.55
C GLN A 50 10.87 0.91 1.35
N ILE A 51 10.11 0.47 0.35
CA ILE A 51 10.65 -0.13 -0.88
C ILE A 51 11.49 0.92 -1.64
N SER A 52 10.98 2.13 -1.82
CA SER A 52 11.70 3.24 -2.47
C SER A 52 13.05 3.48 -1.78
N ASN A 53 13.08 3.59 -0.45
CA ASN A 53 14.34 3.81 0.27
C ASN A 53 15.33 2.64 0.05
N ALA A 54 14.86 1.40 0.05
CA ALA A 54 15.71 0.23 -0.22
C ALA A 54 16.28 0.24 -1.65
N LEU A 55 15.48 0.67 -2.63
CA LEU A 55 15.90 0.83 -4.02
C LEU A 55 16.98 1.90 -4.17
N GLU A 56 16.85 3.03 -3.47
CA GLU A 56 17.87 4.09 -3.46
C GLU A 56 19.19 3.62 -2.84
N ILE A 57 19.13 2.83 -1.75
CA ILE A 57 20.34 2.23 -1.16
C ILE A 57 21.01 1.29 -2.17
N TYR A 58 20.24 0.43 -2.85
CA TYR A 58 20.78 -0.44 -3.90
C TYR A 58 21.42 0.35 -5.05
N TYR A 59 20.78 1.46 -5.48
CA TYR A 59 21.33 2.32 -6.51
C TYR A 59 22.67 2.94 -6.10
N ASN A 60 22.83 3.32 -4.82
CA ASN A 60 24.11 3.84 -4.32
C ASN A 60 25.25 2.81 -4.41
N ASP A 61 24.93 1.52 -4.27
CA ASP A 61 25.94 0.45 -4.33
C ASP A 61 26.28 0.05 -5.78
N TYR A 62 25.30 0.05 -6.69
CA TYR A 62 25.44 -0.51 -8.04
C TYR A 62 25.36 0.50 -9.19
N GLY A 63 24.93 1.74 -8.92
CA GLY A 63 24.70 2.78 -9.94
C GLY A 63 23.53 2.50 -10.89
N ILE A 64 22.72 1.47 -10.58
CA ILE A 64 21.52 1.06 -11.32
C ILE A 64 20.48 0.54 -10.34
N TYR A 65 19.21 0.65 -10.69
CA TYR A 65 18.13 -0.01 -9.97
C TYR A 65 18.06 -1.51 -10.33
N PRO A 66 17.59 -2.37 -9.41
CA PRO A 66 17.42 -3.78 -9.69
C PRO A 66 16.45 -3.99 -10.85
N THR A 67 16.65 -5.03 -11.65
CA THR A 67 15.74 -5.28 -12.77
C THR A 67 14.32 -5.57 -12.27
N SER A 68 13.33 -5.41 -13.14
CA SER A 68 11.94 -5.74 -12.82
C SER A 68 11.46 -6.92 -13.66
N SER A 69 10.69 -7.81 -13.05
CA SER A 69 10.03 -8.91 -13.75
C SER A 69 8.64 -9.11 -13.15
N ASN A 70 7.62 -9.19 -14.02
CA ASN A 70 6.22 -9.34 -13.64
C ASN A 70 5.72 -8.32 -12.58
N GLY A 71 6.23 -7.08 -12.64
CA GLY A 71 5.85 -6.03 -11.70
C GLY A 71 6.50 -6.16 -10.32
N GLN A 72 7.58 -6.92 -10.19
CA GLN A 72 8.27 -7.19 -8.94
C GLN A 72 9.76 -6.90 -9.08
N VAL A 73 10.41 -6.59 -7.96
CA VAL A 73 11.87 -6.42 -7.89
C VAL A 73 12.54 -7.75 -8.19
N ALA A 74 13.49 -7.79 -9.13
CA ALA A 74 14.35 -8.95 -9.37
C ALA A 74 15.71 -8.71 -8.71
N GLY A 75 15.96 -9.46 -7.63
CA GLY A 75 17.07 -9.27 -6.69
C GLY A 75 16.90 -10.05 -5.38
N CYS A 76 16.23 -11.21 -5.42
CA CYS A 76 16.06 -12.11 -4.28
C CYS A 76 16.91 -13.38 -4.44
N PRO A 77 17.19 -14.12 -3.36
CA PRO A 77 18.56 -14.38 -2.93
C PRO A 77 19.45 -15.07 -3.99
N SER A 78 20.63 -14.46 -4.20
CA SER A 78 21.85 -14.94 -4.88
C SER A 78 21.97 -14.81 -6.41
N THR A 79 20.91 -14.48 -7.16
CA THR A 79 21.07 -14.14 -8.59
C THR A 79 20.24 -12.92 -8.97
N THR A 80 20.80 -12.08 -9.85
CA THR A 80 20.19 -10.83 -10.33
C THR A 80 18.86 -11.01 -11.10
N SER A 81 18.42 -12.25 -11.31
CA SER A 81 17.24 -12.59 -12.09
C SER A 81 16.10 -13.21 -11.26
N THR A 82 16.32 -13.53 -9.98
CA THR A 82 15.26 -14.12 -9.14
C THR A 82 14.35 -13.04 -8.57
N VAL A 83 13.05 -13.24 -8.75
CA VAL A 83 12.01 -12.29 -8.35
C VAL A 83 11.76 -12.31 -6.84
N CYS A 84 11.70 -11.13 -6.24
CA CYS A 84 11.26 -10.91 -4.88
C CYS A 84 9.74 -10.99 -4.76
N SER A 85 9.27 -12.09 -4.20
CA SER A 85 7.86 -12.29 -3.91
C SER A 85 7.39 -11.34 -2.81
N TRP A 86 6.29 -10.61 -3.05
CA TRP A 86 5.70 -9.72 -2.06
C TRP A 86 5.29 -10.48 -0.80
N GLY A 87 5.70 -9.98 0.37
CA GLY A 87 5.37 -10.49 1.69
C GLY A 87 6.30 -11.60 2.20
N ILE A 88 7.16 -12.16 1.35
CA ILE A 88 8.06 -13.27 1.74
C ILE A 88 9.50 -13.07 1.28
N GLY A 89 9.73 -12.38 0.16
CA GLY A 89 11.05 -12.23 -0.44
C GLY A 89 11.92 -11.26 0.36
N GLN A 90 13.22 -11.54 0.41
CA GLN A 90 14.22 -10.65 0.98
C GLN A 90 15.03 -10.00 -0.14
N PHE A 91 14.94 -8.68 -0.26
CA PHE A 91 15.72 -7.95 -1.27
C PHE A 91 17.18 -7.85 -0.81
N THR A 92 18.06 -8.59 -1.48
CA THR A 92 19.47 -8.74 -1.11
C THR A 92 20.32 -9.11 -2.33
N ASP A 93 21.54 -8.60 -2.37
CA ASP A 93 22.56 -9.00 -3.34
C ASP A 93 23.38 -10.23 -2.88
N GLY A 94 23.03 -10.83 -1.74
CA GLY A 94 23.75 -11.93 -1.10
C GLY A 94 24.87 -11.48 -0.14
N LYS A 95 25.19 -10.18 -0.08
CA LYS A 95 26.14 -9.59 0.89
C LYS A 95 25.45 -8.61 1.83
N THR A 96 24.63 -7.74 1.27
CA THR A 96 23.86 -6.69 1.94
C THR A 96 22.37 -6.98 1.82
N ILE A 97 21.65 -6.77 2.92
CA ILE A 97 20.19 -6.89 2.95
C ILE A 97 19.63 -5.48 2.83
N TYR A 98 19.06 -5.15 1.67
CA TYR A 98 18.43 -3.86 1.41
C TYR A 98 17.03 -3.78 2.02
N LEU A 99 16.31 -4.90 2.02
CA LEU A 99 15.00 -5.00 2.65
C LEU A 99 14.76 -6.44 3.13
N LYS A 100 14.59 -6.61 4.44
CA LYS A 100 14.44 -7.92 5.09
C LYS A 100 13.24 -8.71 4.54
N THR A 101 12.13 -8.01 4.34
CA THR A 101 10.93 -8.58 3.73
C THR A 101 10.30 -7.52 2.86
N VAL A 102 10.18 -7.80 1.57
CA VAL A 102 9.50 -6.88 0.67
C VAL A 102 8.01 -6.89 1.03
N PRO A 103 7.40 -5.76 1.42
CA PRO A 103 6.01 -5.73 1.91
C PRO A 103 5.00 -6.26 0.90
N LYS A 104 3.89 -6.83 1.37
CA LYS A 104 2.74 -7.21 0.55
C LYS A 104 1.59 -6.28 0.85
N ASP A 105 0.77 -5.98 -0.17
CA ASP A 105 -0.47 -5.24 0.05
C ASP A 105 -1.33 -5.88 1.16
N PRO A 106 -1.86 -5.08 2.11
CA PRO A 106 -2.68 -5.60 3.20
C PRO A 106 -4.00 -6.21 2.74
N ALA A 107 -4.47 -5.92 1.52
CA ALA A 107 -5.67 -6.52 0.95
C ALA A 107 -5.32 -7.63 -0.05
N SER A 108 -6.05 -8.75 0.01
CA SER A 108 -5.77 -9.94 -0.82
C SER A 108 -5.91 -9.72 -2.32
N ASN A 109 -6.75 -8.77 -2.74
CA ASN A 109 -7.06 -8.51 -4.15
C ASN A 109 -6.17 -7.42 -4.76
N TYR A 110 -5.28 -6.83 -3.95
CA TYR A 110 -4.37 -5.77 -4.36
C TYR A 110 -2.94 -6.28 -4.35
N LYS A 111 -2.09 -5.65 -5.16
CA LYS A 111 -0.65 -5.90 -5.22
C LYS A 111 0.10 -4.62 -5.53
N TYR A 112 1.33 -4.54 -5.04
CA TYR A 112 2.26 -3.50 -5.47
C TYR A 112 2.82 -3.85 -6.84
N TYR A 113 3.23 -2.81 -7.56
CA TYR A 113 3.85 -2.95 -8.87
C TYR A 113 5.15 -2.15 -8.90
N TYR A 114 6.22 -2.81 -9.33
CA TYR A 114 7.55 -2.23 -9.53
C TYR A 114 7.96 -2.33 -10.99
N ARG A 115 8.51 -1.24 -11.54
CA ARG A 115 9.20 -1.27 -12.82
C ARG A 115 10.40 -0.34 -12.84
N THR A 116 11.33 -0.65 -13.73
CA THR A 116 12.45 0.22 -14.05
C THR A 116 12.17 1.09 -15.28
N VAL A 117 12.86 2.22 -15.35
CA VAL A 117 12.78 3.19 -16.44
C VAL A 117 14.19 3.51 -16.92
N THR A 118 14.33 3.67 -18.24
CA THR A 118 15.56 4.15 -18.87
C THR A 118 15.59 5.67 -18.78
N VAL A 119 16.66 6.23 -18.20
CA VAL A 119 16.85 7.68 -18.02
C VAL A 119 18.23 8.05 -18.56
N GLY A 120 18.32 9.13 -19.33
CA GLY A 120 19.60 9.61 -19.88
C GLY A 120 20.34 8.60 -20.78
N GLY A 121 19.61 7.65 -21.39
CA GLY A 121 20.19 6.59 -22.22
C GLY A 121 20.71 5.36 -21.47
N GLY A 122 20.69 5.37 -20.13
CA GLY A 122 21.06 4.21 -19.31
C GLY A 122 19.85 3.36 -18.91
N ALA A 123 19.95 2.05 -19.10
CA ALA A 123 18.94 1.11 -18.63
C ALA A 123 18.89 1.05 -17.09
N ASN A 124 17.68 0.92 -16.53
CA ASN A 124 17.44 0.84 -15.09
C ASN A 124 18.00 2.03 -14.28
N GLN A 125 17.98 3.23 -14.87
CA GLN A 125 18.44 4.47 -14.23
C GLN A 125 17.32 5.19 -13.46
N GLY A 126 16.09 4.71 -13.56
CA GLY A 126 14.98 5.15 -12.73
C GLY A 126 14.07 3.99 -12.33
N PHE A 127 13.18 4.25 -11.36
CA PHE A 127 12.13 3.33 -10.99
C PHE A 127 10.78 4.02 -10.85
N GLN A 128 9.73 3.21 -10.98
CA GLN A 128 8.37 3.58 -10.65
C GLN A 128 7.75 2.46 -9.80
N LEU A 129 7.17 2.84 -8.67
CA LEU A 129 6.36 2.00 -7.79
C LEU A 129 4.90 2.44 -7.87
N TYR A 130 3.98 1.48 -7.85
CA TYR A 130 2.54 1.75 -7.87
C TYR A 130 1.80 0.95 -6.81
N ALA A 131 0.72 1.56 -6.30
CA ALA A 131 -0.27 0.93 -5.45
C ALA A 131 -1.68 1.40 -5.82
N GLY A 132 -2.68 0.60 -5.43
CA GLY A 132 -4.09 0.99 -5.48
C GLY A 132 -4.58 1.37 -4.10
N LEU A 133 -4.79 2.66 -3.85
CA LEU A 133 -5.47 3.18 -2.68
C LEU A 133 -6.97 2.97 -2.83
N GLU A 134 -7.61 2.50 -1.77
CA GLU A 134 -9.05 2.22 -1.74
C GLU A 134 -9.86 3.51 -1.62
N ASN A 135 -9.33 4.51 -0.91
CA ASN A 135 -9.96 5.81 -0.80
C ASN A 135 -9.75 6.63 -2.07
N SER A 136 -10.78 6.72 -2.91
CA SER A 136 -10.76 7.53 -4.14
C SER A 136 -10.73 9.05 -3.90
N GLN A 137 -10.93 9.51 -2.67
CA GLN A 137 -10.88 10.93 -2.28
C GLN A 137 -9.52 11.33 -1.70
N ASP A 138 -8.56 10.40 -1.63
CA ASP A 138 -7.22 10.70 -1.14
C ASP A 138 -6.48 11.58 -2.16
N THR A 139 -6.17 12.83 -1.80
CA THR A 139 -5.49 13.77 -2.68
C THR A 139 -4.03 13.41 -2.96
N SER A 140 -3.46 12.45 -2.22
CA SER A 140 -2.15 11.89 -2.55
C SER A 140 -2.25 10.84 -3.65
N ALA A 141 -3.44 10.29 -3.94
CA ALA A 141 -3.67 9.35 -5.01
C ALA A 141 -3.54 10.07 -6.35
N CYS A 142 -2.31 10.14 -6.86
CA CYS A 142 -2.02 10.70 -8.17
C CYS A 142 -0.96 9.83 -8.84
N ILE A 143 -1.13 9.67 -10.16
CA ILE A 143 -0.10 9.10 -11.02
C ILE A 143 0.45 10.25 -11.85
N GLY A 144 1.69 10.64 -11.55
CA GLY A 144 2.25 11.88 -12.06
C GLY A 144 1.39 13.07 -11.63
N ASN A 145 0.92 13.85 -12.60
CA ASN A 145 0.05 15.00 -12.36
C ASN A 145 -1.45 14.69 -12.54
N ASN A 146 -1.82 13.43 -12.80
CA ASN A 146 -3.20 13.03 -13.03
C ASN A 146 -3.79 12.30 -11.81
N CYS A 147 -4.67 13.00 -11.09
CA CYS A 147 -5.37 12.50 -9.91
C CYS A 147 -6.84 12.11 -10.19
N SER A 148 -7.30 12.24 -11.44
CA SER A 148 -8.74 12.18 -11.76
C SER A 148 -9.13 10.92 -12.52
N THR A 149 -8.31 10.50 -13.48
CA THR A 149 -8.64 9.35 -14.34
C THR A 149 -7.71 8.17 -14.15
N HIS A 150 -6.49 8.40 -13.62
CA HIS A 150 -5.43 7.39 -13.47
C HIS A 150 -5.18 6.56 -14.75
N THR A 151 -5.50 7.13 -15.90
CA THR A 151 -5.43 6.47 -17.21
C THR A 151 -4.02 6.43 -17.79
N ASP A 152 -3.10 7.21 -17.23
CA ASP A 152 -1.75 7.42 -17.79
C ASP A 152 -0.75 6.35 -17.32
N LEU A 153 -1.27 5.17 -16.99
CA LEU A 153 -0.48 4.03 -16.57
C LEU A 153 0.31 3.45 -17.74
N PRO A 154 1.61 3.16 -17.57
CA PRO A 154 2.36 2.39 -18.55
C PRO A 154 1.70 1.03 -18.83
N ALA A 155 1.80 0.55 -20.07
CA ALA A 155 1.22 -0.72 -20.47
C ALA A 155 1.68 -1.88 -19.57
N GLY A 156 0.73 -2.71 -19.13
CA GLY A 156 0.98 -3.88 -18.27
C GLY A 156 1.05 -3.58 -16.77
N VAL A 157 1.02 -2.31 -16.34
CA VAL A 157 0.97 -1.95 -14.92
C VAL A 157 -0.43 -2.24 -14.36
N ALA A 158 -0.51 -3.05 -13.31
CA ALA A 158 -1.77 -3.39 -12.65
C ALA A 158 -1.57 -3.68 -11.16
N CYS A 159 -2.34 -2.99 -10.31
CA CYS A 159 -2.31 -3.13 -8.85
C CYS A 159 -3.44 -4.01 -8.31
N GLY A 160 -4.27 -4.59 -9.18
CA GLY A 160 -5.44 -5.36 -8.78
C GLY A 160 -6.59 -4.50 -8.24
N GLY A 161 -7.56 -5.16 -7.61
CA GLY A 161 -8.76 -4.53 -7.05
C GLY A 161 -9.68 -3.90 -8.10
N THR A 162 -10.68 -3.16 -7.61
CA THR A 162 -11.67 -2.45 -8.45
C THR A 162 -11.18 -1.07 -8.90
N VAL A 163 -10.26 -0.47 -8.14
CA VAL A 163 -9.78 0.91 -8.34
C VAL A 163 -8.56 0.97 -9.28
N GLY A 164 -7.83 -0.15 -9.44
CA GLY A 164 -6.57 -0.15 -10.20
C GLY A 164 -5.44 0.57 -9.47
N CYS A 165 -4.35 0.87 -10.17
CA CYS A 165 -3.27 1.70 -9.61
C CYS A 165 -3.69 3.17 -9.65
N ASN A 166 -3.55 3.88 -8.54
CA ASN A 166 -3.86 5.31 -8.45
C ASN A 166 -2.83 6.10 -7.62
N PHE A 167 -1.86 5.43 -7.00
CA PHE A 167 -0.79 6.05 -6.24
C PHE A 167 0.56 5.55 -6.73
N SER A 168 1.55 6.42 -6.74
CA SER A 168 2.89 6.09 -7.22
C SER A 168 4.01 6.81 -6.46
N ILE A 169 5.17 6.16 -6.40
CA ILE A 169 6.43 6.78 -5.97
C ILE A 169 7.46 6.50 -7.05
N THR A 170 8.17 7.53 -7.50
CA THR A 170 9.15 7.43 -8.58
C THR A 170 10.50 7.97 -8.14
N SER A 171 11.56 7.55 -8.83
CA SER A 171 12.88 8.15 -8.64
C SER A 171 12.89 9.64 -9.01
N PRO A 172 13.77 10.48 -8.42
CA PRO A 172 13.76 11.94 -8.57
C PRO A 172 13.78 12.49 -10.01
N ASN A 173 14.23 11.69 -10.98
CA ASN A 173 14.36 12.08 -12.40
C ASN A 173 13.35 11.37 -13.32
N THR A 174 12.27 10.83 -12.76
CA THR A 174 11.23 10.11 -13.50
C THR A 174 9.83 10.52 -13.07
N THR A 175 8.91 10.60 -14.02
CA THR A 175 7.47 10.72 -13.74
C THR A 175 6.84 9.33 -13.63
N ALA A 176 5.63 9.21 -13.09
CA ALA A 176 4.92 7.93 -12.96
C ALA A 176 4.09 7.54 -14.20
N THR A 177 4.13 8.36 -15.24
CA THR A 177 3.40 8.17 -16.49
C THR A 177 4.26 7.41 -17.50
N ALA A 178 3.67 7.04 -18.65
CA ALA A 178 4.46 6.63 -19.80
C ALA A 178 5.42 7.77 -20.20
N ASN A 179 6.66 7.42 -20.55
CA ASN A 179 7.61 8.31 -21.23
C ASN A 179 7.36 8.25 -22.73
#